data_AF-A0A7C4QPT1-F1
#
_entry.id   AF-A0A7C4QPT1-F1
#
_cell.length_a   1.000
_cell.length_b   1.000
_cell.length_c   1.000
_cell.angle_alpha   90.00
_cell.angle_beta   90.00
_cell.angle_gamma   90.00
#
_symmetry.space_group_name_H-M   'P 1'
#
loop_
_entity.id
_entity.type
_entity.pdbx_description
1 polymer ?
#
loop_
_entity_poly.entity_id
_entity_poly.type
_entity_poly.pdbx_seq_one_letter_code
_entity_poly.pdbx_strand_id
1 'polypeptide(L)'
;MTTSPPQQVREFVDRPNRTDPGAYVLANSWYYPGVIGGCGLVFAVLYACSGSVAGLMALSLGGALLGVLLTLAATAWGVVIVFADDTRSGLWFTLFPPYMVVYAARRWQWMAQPSVLFVCGVLLAGASLWAAQRQAESLSAEAPASATQPAPR
;
A
#
# COMPACT_ATOMS: atom_id res chain seq x y z
N MET A 1 -48.90 23.87 -28.81
CA MET A 1 -48.93 22.69 -27.92
C MET A 1 -47.52 22.13 -27.83
N THR A 2 -46.79 22.49 -26.79
CA THR A 2 -45.44 22.00 -26.50
C THR A 2 -45.56 20.68 -25.76
N THR A 3 -45.33 19.57 -26.46
CA THR A 3 -45.30 18.23 -25.85
C THR A 3 -44.05 18.11 -24.99
N SER A 4 -44.22 18.21 -23.68
CA SER A 4 -43.16 17.88 -22.72
C SER A 4 -42.64 16.47 -22.99
N PRO A 5 -41.32 16.25 -23.07
CA PRO A 5 -40.78 14.92 -23.29
C PRO A 5 -41.20 13.98 -22.15
N PRO A 6 -41.45 12.69 -22.43
CA PRO A 6 -41.88 11.71 -21.44
C PRO A 6 -40.86 11.64 -20.28
N GLN A 7 -41.35 11.63 -19.03
CA GLN A 7 -40.53 11.66 -17.81
C GLN A 7 -39.43 10.58 -17.79
N GLN A 8 -39.67 9.43 -18.43
CA GLN A 8 -38.70 8.33 -18.54
C GLN A 8 -37.42 8.71 -19.30
N VAL A 9 -37.48 9.68 -20.23
CA VAL A 9 -36.30 10.15 -20.97
C VAL A 9 -35.47 11.10 -20.11
N ARG A 10 -36.10 11.90 -19.23
CA ARG A 10 -35.36 12.75 -18.28
C ARG A 10 -34.63 11.91 -17.24
N GLU A 11 -35.25 10.83 -16.76
CA GLU A 11 -34.62 9.95 -15.77
C GLU A 11 -33.40 9.19 -16.32
N PHE A 12 -33.36 8.93 -17.62
CA PHE A 12 -32.21 8.29 -18.29
C PHE A 12 -31.07 9.27 -18.61
N VAL A 13 -31.38 10.56 -18.78
CA VAL A 13 -30.39 11.61 -19.09
C VAL A 13 -29.81 12.23 -17.80
N ASP A 14 -30.58 12.25 -16.71
CA ASP A 14 -30.19 12.83 -15.41
C ASP A 14 -29.64 11.82 -14.40
N ARG A 15 -29.48 10.54 -14.75
CA ARG A 15 -28.64 9.64 -13.96
C ARG A 15 -27.20 9.85 -14.44
N PRO A 16 -26.38 10.70 -13.76
CA PRO A 16 -24.94 10.58 -13.95
C PRO A 16 -24.63 9.10 -13.71
N ASN A 17 -23.87 8.52 -14.62
CA ASN A 17 -23.49 7.11 -14.64
C ASN A 17 -22.64 6.80 -13.39
N ARG A 18 -23.28 6.84 -12.22
CA ARG A 18 -22.68 6.76 -10.90
C ARG A 18 -22.44 5.28 -10.67
N THR A 19 -21.24 4.87 -11.05
CA THR A 19 -20.82 3.49 -10.92
C THR A 19 -20.71 3.21 -9.42
N ASP A 20 -21.35 2.14 -8.95
CA ASP A 20 -21.33 1.83 -7.51
C ASP A 20 -19.88 1.59 -7.05
N PRO A 21 -19.33 2.41 -6.14
CA PRO A 21 -17.97 2.22 -5.63
C PRO A 21 -17.78 0.86 -4.94
N GLY A 22 -18.87 0.25 -4.44
CA GLY A 22 -18.84 -1.10 -3.87
C GLY A 22 -18.43 -2.19 -4.86
N ALA A 23 -18.62 -1.99 -6.15
CA ALA A 23 -18.25 -2.96 -7.19
C ALA A 23 -16.73 -3.19 -7.29
N TYR A 24 -15.93 -2.25 -6.78
CA TYR A 24 -14.46 -2.31 -6.78
C TYR A 24 -13.89 -2.88 -5.48
N VAL A 25 -14.74 -3.22 -4.51
CA VAL A 25 -14.34 -3.85 -3.25
C VAL A 25 -14.35 -5.36 -3.43
N LEU A 26 -13.27 -6.03 -3.03
CA LEU A 26 -13.19 -7.48 -3.11
C LEU A 26 -14.12 -8.12 -2.08
N ALA A 27 -15.09 -8.91 -2.54
CA ALA A 27 -15.96 -9.71 -1.66
C ALA A 27 -15.26 -10.98 -1.15
N ASN A 28 -13.98 -10.90 -0.78
CA ASN A 28 -13.19 -12.03 -0.33
C ASN A 28 -12.79 -11.86 1.14
N SER A 29 -13.28 -12.76 2.01
CA SER A 29 -12.95 -12.78 3.44
C SER A 29 -11.46 -13.04 3.70
N TRP A 30 -10.76 -13.69 2.76
CA TRP A 30 -9.32 -13.97 2.87
C TRP A 30 -8.44 -12.78 2.50
N TYR A 31 -9.00 -11.66 2.06
CA TYR A 31 -8.22 -10.49 1.69
C TYR A 31 -7.34 -9.98 2.83
N TYR A 32 -7.93 -9.67 3.99
CA TYR A 32 -7.20 -9.12 5.13
C TYR A 32 -6.11 -10.07 5.67
N PRO A 33 -6.41 -11.34 6.01
CA PRO A 33 -5.36 -12.26 6.47
C PRO A 33 -4.34 -12.55 5.37
N GLY A 34 -4.74 -12.57 4.10
CA GLY A 34 -3.84 -12.78 2.96
C GLY A 34 -2.85 -11.64 2.77
N VAL A 35 -3.31 -10.39 2.82
CA VAL A 35 -2.43 -9.20 2.69
C VAL A 35 -1.50 -9.09 3.90
N ILE A 36 -2.04 -9.18 5.11
CA ILE A 36 -1.25 -9.06 6.35
C ILE A 36 -0.25 -10.22 6.46
N GLY A 37 -0.73 -11.46 6.30
CA GLY A 37 0.09 -12.66 6.35
C GLY A 37 1.12 -12.72 5.22
N GLY A 38 0.74 -12.34 4.00
CA GLY A 38 1.63 -12.28 2.85
C GLY A 38 2.76 -11.26 3.03
N CYS A 39 2.45 -10.04 3.49
CA CYS A 39 3.46 -9.04 3.77
C CYS A 39 4.40 -9.48 4.90
N GLY A 40 3.85 -10.08 5.97
CA GLY A 40 4.64 -10.63 7.07
C GLY A 40 5.56 -11.77 6.62
N LEU A 41 5.06 -12.67 5.77
CA LEU A 41 5.85 -13.78 5.22
C LEU A 41 6.99 -13.27 4.34
N VAL A 42 6.71 -12.31 3.45
CA VAL A 42 7.75 -11.72 2.60
C VAL A 42 8.83 -11.05 3.45
N PHE A 43 8.43 -10.26 4.46
CA PHE A 43 9.38 -9.66 5.39
C PHE A 43 10.22 -10.72 6.11
N ALA A 44 9.59 -11.77 6.64
CA ALA A 44 10.29 -12.84 7.34
C ALA A 44 11.30 -13.58 6.46
N VAL A 45 10.96 -13.85 5.20
CA VAL A 45 11.87 -14.47 4.22
C VAL A 45 13.05 -13.54 3.93
N LEU A 46 12.79 -12.27 3.63
CA LEU A 46 13.84 -11.29 3.39
C LEU A 46 14.78 -11.13 4.59
N TYR A 47 14.20 -11.10 5.80
CA TYR A 47 14.94 -10.99 7.05
C TYR A 47 15.77 -12.24 7.35
N ALA A 48 15.26 -13.45 7.08
CA ALA A 48 16.01 -14.68 7.25
C ALA A 48 17.23 -14.77 6.31
N CYS A 49 17.14 -14.17 5.12
CA CYS A 49 18.22 -14.16 4.13
C CYS A 49 19.27 -13.05 4.37
N SER A 50 19.12 -12.20 5.39
CA SER A 50 19.91 -10.97 5.53
C SER A 50 21.31 -11.15 6.14
N GLY A 51 21.74 -12.38 6.42
CA GLY A 51 23.07 -12.69 6.97
C GLY A 51 24.27 -12.45 6.03
N SER A 52 24.05 -11.81 4.89
CA SER A 52 25.09 -11.44 3.92
C SER A 52 24.84 -10.01 3.41
N VAL A 53 25.87 -9.37 2.85
CA VAL A 53 25.72 -8.04 2.22
C VAL A 53 24.66 -8.07 1.11
N ALA A 54 24.62 -9.15 0.31
CA ALA A 54 23.59 -9.36 -0.70
C ALA A 54 22.19 -9.49 -0.08
N GLY A 55 22.09 -10.18 1.06
CA GLY A 55 20.86 -10.30 1.86
C GLY A 55 20.38 -8.98 2.43
N LEU A 56 21.29 -8.13 2.92
CA LEU A 56 20.96 -6.77 3.38
C LEU A 56 20.48 -5.87 2.24
N MET A 57 21.08 -6.01 1.05
CA MET A 57 20.61 -5.32 -0.14
C MET A 57 19.23 -5.82 -0.56
N ALA A 58 18.98 -7.14 -0.51
CA ALA A 58 17.67 -7.71 -0.80
C ALA A 58 16.60 -7.26 0.21
N LEU A 59 16.93 -7.22 1.50
CA LEU A 59 16.04 -6.73 2.54
C LEU A 59 15.72 -5.25 2.33
N SER A 60 16.76 -4.41 2.21
CA SER A 60 16.57 -2.96 2.05
C SER A 60 15.91 -2.59 0.72
N LEU A 61 16.49 -2.94 -0.42
CA LEU A 61 15.97 -2.58 -1.74
C LEU A 61 14.72 -3.37 -2.08
N GLY A 62 14.73 -4.69 -1.88
CA GLY A 62 13.59 -5.55 -2.21
C GLY A 62 12.38 -5.28 -1.31
N GLY A 63 12.59 -5.17 0.00
CA GLY A 63 11.54 -4.84 0.95
C GLY A 63 10.98 -3.44 0.76
N ALA A 64 11.85 -2.44 0.52
CA ALA A 64 11.41 -1.07 0.23
C ALA A 64 10.64 -0.96 -1.09
N LEU A 65 11.19 -1.54 -2.16
CA LEU A 65 10.57 -1.48 -3.48
C LEU A 65 9.20 -2.15 -3.45
N LEU A 66 9.10 -3.35 -2.86
CA LEU A 66 7.82 -4.04 -2.75
C LEU A 66 6.83 -3.26 -1.89
N GLY A 67 7.27 -2.71 -0.75
CA GLY A 67 6.42 -1.87 0.09
C GLY A 67 5.90 -0.63 -0.65
N VAL A 68 6.76 0.05 -1.43
CA VAL A 68 6.37 1.21 -2.26
C VAL A 68 5.42 0.81 -3.39
N LEU A 69 5.64 -0.35 -4.03
CA LEU A 69 4.72 -0.84 -5.06
C LEU A 69 3.34 -1.15 -4.48
N LEU A 70 3.28 -1.72 -3.27
CA LEU A 70 2.02 -1.97 -2.57
C LEU A 70 1.31 -0.66 -2.19
N THR A 71 2.03 0.36 -1.73
CA THR A 71 1.42 1.68 -1.42
C THR A 71 0.91 2.38 -2.67
N LEU A 72 1.64 2.30 -3.79
CA LEU A 72 1.21 2.84 -5.07
C LEU A 72 -0.02 2.10 -5.60
N ALA A 73 -0.03 0.76 -5.54
CA ALA A 73 -1.18 -0.04 -5.93
C ALA A 73 -2.41 0.28 -5.08
N ALA A 74 -2.24 0.42 -3.76
CA ALA A 74 -3.29 0.82 -2.85
C ALA A 74 -3.83 2.23 -3.17
N THR A 75 -2.94 3.17 -3.47
CA THR A 75 -3.32 4.54 -3.83
C THR A 75 -4.08 4.57 -5.15
N ALA A 76 -3.58 3.89 -6.18
CA ALA A 76 -4.24 3.78 -7.47
C ALA A 76 -5.63 3.14 -7.36
N TRP A 77 -5.75 2.06 -6.57
CA TRP A 77 -7.03 1.41 -6.31
C TRP A 77 -7.99 2.34 -5.56
N GLY A 78 -7.51 3.04 -4.52
CA GLY A 78 -8.28 4.05 -3.80
C GLY A 78 -8.79 5.14 -4.74
N VAL A 79 -7.93 5.67 -5.62
CA VAL A 79 -8.31 6.67 -6.64
C VAL A 79 -9.45 6.15 -7.51
N VAL A 80 -9.37 4.92 -8.02
CA VAL A 80 -10.43 4.32 -8.84
C VAL A 80 -11.77 4.28 -8.09
N ILE A 81 -11.77 3.91 -6.81
CA ILE A 81 -12.98 3.90 -5.97
C ILE A 81 -13.56 5.31 -5.82
N VAL A 82 -12.74 6.33 -5.59
CA VAL A 82 -13.24 7.71 -5.45
C VAL A 82 -13.80 8.24 -6.77
N PHE A 83 -13.11 7.97 -7.89
CA PHE A 83 -13.57 8.39 -9.21
C PHE A 83 -14.91 7.74 -9.60
N ALA A 84 -15.20 6.54 -9.10
CA ALA A 84 -16.49 5.89 -9.27
C ALA A 84 -17.63 6.56 -8.47
N ASP A 85 -17.36 7.05 -7.25
CA ASP A 85 -18.35 7.76 -6.41
C ASP A 85 -18.64 9.18 -6.96
N ASP A 86 -17.59 9.97 -7.21
CA ASP A 86 -17.67 11.32 -7.78
C ASP A 86 -16.31 11.75 -8.37
N THR A 87 -16.29 12.12 -9.65
CA THR A 87 -15.09 12.62 -10.36
C THR A 87 -14.49 13.85 -9.68
N ARG A 88 -15.32 14.72 -9.09
CA ARG A 88 -14.83 15.92 -8.39
C ARG A 88 -14.11 15.55 -7.10
N SER A 89 -14.66 14.61 -6.31
CA SER A 89 -13.97 14.05 -5.15
C SER A 89 -12.69 13.31 -5.54
N GLY A 90 -12.68 12.62 -6.69
CA GLY A 90 -11.49 11.92 -7.21
C GLY A 90 -10.31 12.86 -7.46
N LEU A 91 -10.59 14.03 -8.04
CA LEU A 91 -9.59 15.10 -8.23
C LEU A 91 -9.07 15.68 -6.92
N TRP A 92 -9.95 15.93 -5.95
CA TRP A 92 -9.52 16.40 -4.61
C TRP A 92 -8.70 15.34 -3.87
N PHE A 93 -9.02 14.07 -4.07
CA PHE A 93 -8.29 12.94 -3.51
C PHE A 93 -6.87 12.85 -4.07
N THR A 94 -6.65 13.07 -5.37
CA THR A 94 -5.29 13.03 -5.95
C THR A 94 -4.48 14.28 -5.65
N LEU A 95 -5.11 15.46 -5.60
CA LEU A 95 -4.41 16.75 -5.46
C LEU A 95 -4.13 17.14 -4.00
N PHE A 96 -4.91 16.65 -3.04
CA PHE A 96 -4.81 17.09 -1.64
C PHE A 96 -4.73 15.88 -0.68
N PRO A 97 -3.51 15.45 -0.30
CA PRO A 97 -3.31 14.30 0.59
C PRO A 97 -4.10 14.35 1.91
N PRO A 98 -4.31 15.50 2.58
CA PRO A 98 -5.18 15.56 3.75
C PRO A 98 -6.63 15.18 3.46
N TYR A 99 -7.15 15.50 2.27
CA TYR A 99 -8.50 15.09 1.85
C TYR A 99 -8.59 13.58 1.66
N MET A 100 -7.52 12.90 1.23
CA MET A 100 -7.50 11.43 1.15
C MET A 100 -7.84 10.80 2.50
N VAL A 101 -7.21 11.29 3.57
CA VAL A 101 -7.42 10.77 4.92
C VAL A 101 -8.85 11.00 5.39
N VAL A 102 -9.38 12.21 5.17
CA VAL A 102 -10.76 12.56 5.54
C VAL A 102 -11.77 11.71 4.75
N TYR A 103 -11.54 11.53 3.46
CA TYR A 103 -12.42 10.74 2.60
C TYR A 103 -12.38 9.25 3.00
N ALA A 104 -11.17 8.70 3.23
CA ALA A 104 -11.00 7.32 3.67
C ALA A 104 -11.70 7.05 5.00
N ALA A 105 -11.63 7.99 5.95
CA ALA A 105 -12.32 7.87 7.23
C ALA A 105 -13.85 7.91 7.07
N ARG A 106 -14.38 8.79 6.21
CA ARG A 106 -15.83 8.91 5.97
C ARG A 106 -16.42 7.75 5.15
N ARG A 107 -15.64 7.16 4.26
CA ARG A 107 -16.05 6.08 3.35
C ARG A 107 -15.32 4.77 3.69
N TRP A 108 -15.15 4.49 4.99
CA TRP A 108 -14.37 3.36 5.47
C TRP A 108 -14.80 2.01 4.88
N GLN A 109 -16.10 1.80 4.68
CA GLN A 109 -16.64 0.57 4.09
C GLN A 109 -16.06 0.23 2.71
N TRP A 110 -15.68 1.23 1.91
CA TRP A 110 -15.06 1.03 0.59
C TRP A 110 -13.54 1.19 0.64
N MET A 111 -13.04 2.02 1.55
CA MET A 111 -11.63 2.37 1.63
C MET A 111 -10.80 1.47 2.56
N ALA A 112 -11.43 0.59 3.35
CA ALA A 112 -10.72 -0.27 4.29
C ALA A 112 -9.71 -1.20 3.58
N GLN A 113 -10.07 -1.76 2.42
CA GLN A 113 -9.19 -2.66 1.68
C GLN A 113 -7.92 -1.98 1.14
N PRO A 114 -8.01 -0.90 0.34
CA PRO A 114 -6.81 -0.19 -0.10
C PRO A 114 -6.07 0.44 1.09
N SER A 115 -6.75 0.88 2.14
CA SER A 115 -6.08 1.43 3.34
C SER A 115 -5.21 0.39 4.05
N VAL A 116 -5.69 -0.85 4.21
CA VAL A 116 -4.88 -1.93 4.79
C VAL A 116 -3.67 -2.25 3.89
N LEU A 117 -3.87 -2.34 2.57
CA LEU A 117 -2.77 -2.56 1.63
C LEU A 117 -1.71 -1.45 1.69
N PHE A 118 -2.16 -0.20 1.80
CA PHE A 118 -1.29 0.96 1.96
C PHE A 118 -0.49 0.87 3.26
N VAL A 119 -1.14 0.61 4.40
CA VAL A 119 -0.46 0.47 5.69
C VAL A 119 0.53 -0.68 5.66
N CYS A 120 0.16 -1.84 5.11
CA CYS A 120 1.07 -2.96 4.95
C CYS A 120 2.28 -2.60 4.07
N GLY A 121 2.08 -1.88 2.97
CA GLY A 121 3.18 -1.41 2.12
C GLY A 121 4.13 -0.46 2.84
N VAL A 122 3.60 0.53 3.58
CA VAL A 122 4.40 1.47 4.38
C VAL A 122 5.18 0.71 5.47
N LEU A 123 4.52 -0.19 6.19
CA LEU A 123 5.16 -0.99 7.24
C LEU A 123 6.24 -1.89 6.67
N LEU A 124 5.98 -2.56 5.54
CA LEU A 124 6.97 -3.42 4.89
C LEU A 124 8.20 -2.63 4.47
N ALA A 125 8.02 -1.48 3.82
CA ALA A 125 9.15 -0.63 3.41
C ALA A 125 9.93 -0.10 4.63
N GLY A 126 9.22 0.47 5.62
CA GLY A 126 9.83 1.06 6.81
C GLY A 126 10.54 0.02 7.68
N ALA A 127 9.90 -1.13 7.94
CA ALA A 127 10.49 -2.21 8.72
C ALA A 127 11.71 -2.80 8.02
N SER A 128 11.68 -2.93 6.70
CA SER A 128 12.83 -3.45 5.93
C SER A 128 14.03 -2.51 5.97
N LEU A 129 13.82 -1.20 5.80
CA LEU A 129 14.91 -0.22 5.97
C LEU A 129 15.47 -0.24 7.39
N TRP A 130 14.59 -0.21 8.39
CA TRP A 130 14.98 -0.18 9.79
C TRP A 130 15.77 -1.43 10.19
N ALA A 131 15.32 -2.61 9.75
CA ALA A 131 15.99 -3.88 10.00
C ALA A 131 17.36 -3.95 9.30
N ALA A 132 17.45 -3.48 8.05
CA ALA A 132 18.71 -3.44 7.32
C ALA A 132 19.73 -2.50 7.98
N GLN A 133 19.30 -1.33 8.48
CA GLN A 133 20.16 -0.41 9.24
C GLN A 133 20.73 -1.07 10.49
N ARG A 134 19.88 -1.71 11.30
CA ARG A 134 20.29 -2.41 12.53
C ARG A 134 21.32 -3.50 12.29
N GLN A 135 21.19 -4.25 11.20
CA GLN A 135 22.11 -5.34 10.87
C GLN A 135 23.40 -4.84 10.21
N ALA A 136 23.35 -3.75 9.45
CA ALA A 136 24.55 -3.10 8.95
C ALA A 136 25.43 -2.55 10.09
N GLU A 137 24.79 -1.99 11.13
CA GLU A 137 25.47 -1.54 12.35
C GLU A 137 26.17 -2.70 13.09
N SER A 138 25.52 -3.87 13.22
CA SER A 138 26.13 -5.02 13.89
C SER A 138 27.34 -5.59 13.14
N LEU A 139 27.27 -5.70 11.81
CA LEU A 139 28.39 -6.20 11.00
C LEU A 139 29.60 -5.25 11.04
N SER A 140 29.35 -3.95 11.08
CA SER A 140 30.42 -2.95 11.17
C SER A 140 31.12 -2.96 12.54
N ALA A 141 30.40 -3.36 13.60
CA ALA A 141 30.95 -3.47 14.96
C ALA A 141 31.82 -4.71 15.17
N GLU A 142 31.60 -5.80 14.43
CA GLU A 142 32.42 -7.03 14.50
C GLU A 142 33.74 -6.94 13.73
N ALA A 143 33.80 -6.16 12.64
CA ALA A 143 35.00 -5.99 11.81
C ALA A 143 36.29 -5.55 12.54
N PRO A 144 36.28 -4.61 13.51
CA PRO A 144 37.50 -4.17 14.20
C PRO A 144 38.05 -5.19 15.21
N ALA A 145 37.25 -6.15 15.70
CA ALA A 145 37.69 -7.11 16.72
C ALA A 145 38.59 -8.22 16.14
N SER A 146 38.34 -8.65 14.90
CA SER A 146 39.08 -9.72 14.23
C SER A 146 40.45 -9.30 13.68
N ALA A 147 40.70 -8.00 13.49
CA ALA A 147 41.99 -7.51 12.97
C ALA A 147 43.13 -7.50 14.01
N THR A 148 42.82 -7.75 15.29
CA THR A 148 43.77 -7.62 16.40
C THR A 148 44.20 -8.96 17.00
N GLN A 149 43.84 -10.10 16.41
CA GLN A 149 44.30 -11.41 16.90
C GLN A 149 45.72 -11.70 16.37
N PRO A 150 46.77 -11.66 17.23
CA PRO A 150 48.10 -12.06 16.82
C PRO A 150 48.10 -13.56 16.47
N ALA A 151 48.75 -13.91 15.35
CA ALA A 151 48.88 -15.28 14.90
C ALA A 151 49.40 -16.19 16.02
N PRO A 152 48.75 -17.34 16.30
CA PRO A 152 49.29 -18.31 17.24
C PRO A 152 50.62 -18.83 16.68
N ARG A 153 51.68 -18.66 17.48
CA ARG A 153 53.02 -19.20 17.20
C ARG A 153 53.04 -20.71 17.37
#